data_AF-A0A426CNR6-F1
#
_entry.id   AF-A0A426CNR6-F1
#
_cell.length_a   1.000
_cell.length_b   1.000
_cell.length_c   1.000
_cell.angle_alpha   90.00
_cell.angle_beta   90.00
_cell.angle_gamma   90.00
#
_symmetry.space_group_name_H-M   'P 1'
#
loop_
_entity.id
_entity.type
_entity.pdbx_description
1 polymer ?
#
loop_
_entity_poly.entity_id
_entity_poly.type
_entity_poly.pdbx_seq_one_letter_code
_entity_poly.pdbx_strand_id
1 'polypeptide(L)'
;MSTAAAAPAKPTSFLLTLAAIVAGFAIFALILFIAYLPSKPPAIQADNGTLTPAERLARLNEMRAKEHAAATSYAWIDQEKRIVRIPIDEAIRLTVRDLSAAQTKEASQ
;
A
#
# COMPACT_ATOMS: atom_id res chain seq x y z
N MET A 1 15.89 -66.93 -34.64
CA MET A 1 15.79 -66.48 -33.23
C MET A 1 17.21 -66.26 -32.72
N SER A 2 17.75 -65.04 -32.79
CA SER A 2 18.91 -64.69 -31.96
C SER A 2 18.94 -63.19 -31.73
N THR A 3 19.03 -62.85 -30.46
CA THR A 3 18.60 -61.60 -29.82
C THR A 3 19.62 -60.47 -29.97
N ALA A 4 19.12 -59.24 -29.98
CA ALA A 4 19.89 -58.00 -29.94
C ALA A 4 20.81 -57.96 -28.71
N ALA A 5 22.10 -57.70 -28.94
CA ALA A 5 23.07 -57.46 -27.88
C ALA A 5 22.92 -56.01 -27.38
N ALA A 6 22.48 -55.86 -26.13
CA ALA A 6 22.40 -54.58 -25.44
C ALA A 6 23.80 -54.01 -25.19
N ALA A 7 23.99 -52.73 -25.52
CA ALA A 7 25.26 -52.02 -25.34
C ALA A 7 25.60 -51.83 -23.84
N PRO A 8 26.88 -51.92 -23.43
CA PRO A 8 27.27 -51.72 -22.04
C PRO A 8 27.18 -50.23 -21.67
N ALA A 9 26.35 -49.91 -20.67
CA ALA A 9 26.29 -48.58 -20.07
C ALA A 9 27.62 -48.28 -19.34
N LYS A 10 28.36 -47.30 -19.85
CA LYS A 10 29.65 -46.84 -19.30
C LYS A 10 29.44 -46.33 -17.87
N PRO A 11 30.21 -46.78 -16.86
CA PRO A 11 30.05 -46.31 -15.49
C PRO A 11 30.37 -44.83 -15.45
N THR A 12 29.35 -44.00 -15.28
CA THR A 12 29.51 -42.56 -15.09
C THR A 12 30.13 -42.35 -13.72
N SER A 13 31.28 -41.69 -13.69
CA SER A 13 31.97 -41.36 -12.46
C SER A 13 31.08 -40.45 -11.63
N PHE A 14 30.49 -40.99 -10.56
CA PHE A 14 29.60 -40.27 -9.63
C PHE A 14 30.20 -38.95 -9.14
N LEU A 15 31.52 -38.93 -8.95
CA LEU A 15 32.28 -37.72 -8.59
C LEU A 15 32.21 -36.64 -9.68
N LEU A 16 32.22 -37.02 -10.95
CA LEU A 16 32.13 -36.10 -12.08
C LEU A 16 30.71 -35.53 -12.19
N THR A 17 29.68 -36.36 -11.96
CA THR A 17 28.29 -35.86 -11.89
C THR A 17 28.08 -34.93 -10.70
N LEU A 18 28.66 -35.24 -9.53
CA LEU A 18 28.58 -34.39 -8.34
C LEU A 18 29.31 -33.05 -8.56
N ALA A 19 30.51 -33.09 -9.16
CA ALA A 19 31.26 -31.89 -9.51
C ALA A 19 30.51 -31.01 -10.52
N ALA A 20 29.84 -31.60 -11.52
CA ALA A 20 29.04 -30.86 -12.48
C ALA A 20 27.85 -30.14 -11.82
N ILE A 21 27.17 -30.79 -10.87
CA ILE A 21 26.05 -30.20 -10.12
C ILE A 21 26.55 -29.02 -9.27
N VAL A 22 27.63 -29.21 -8.52
CA VAL A 22 28.23 -28.15 -7.68
C VAL A 22 28.68 -26.97 -8.54
N ALA A 23 29.33 -27.24 -9.68
CA ALA A 23 29.72 -26.19 -10.62
C ALA A 23 28.50 -25.42 -11.18
N GLY A 24 27.41 -26.12 -11.50
CA GLY A 24 26.16 -25.49 -11.94
C GLY A 24 25.57 -24.53 -10.90
N PHE A 25 25.48 -24.98 -9.64
CA PHE A 25 25.02 -24.12 -8.55
C PHE A 25 25.98 -22.96 -8.26
N ALA A 26 27.29 -23.18 -8.35
CA ALA A 26 28.29 -22.12 -8.17
C ALA A 26 28.16 -21.03 -9.24
N ILE A 27 27.98 -21.42 -10.51
CA ILE A 27 27.74 -20.47 -11.62
C ILE A 27 26.42 -19.72 -11.40
N PHE A 28 25.35 -20.42 -11.01
CA PHE A 28 24.07 -19.78 -10.71
C PHE A 28 24.16 -18.78 -9.56
N ALA A 29 24.85 -19.14 -8.47
CA ALA A 29 25.10 -18.26 -7.35
C ALA A 29 25.96 -17.05 -7.75
N LEU A 30 26.96 -17.25 -8.61
CA LEU A 30 27.79 -16.16 -9.15
C LEU A 30 26.95 -15.19 -10.00
N ILE A 31 26.05 -15.69 -10.83
CA ILE A 31 25.12 -14.87 -11.62
C ILE A 31 24.21 -14.07 -10.69
N LEU A 32 23.63 -14.68 -9.66
CA LEU A 32 22.86 -13.95 -8.65
C LEU A 32 23.72 -12.91 -7.91
N PHE A 33 24.96 -13.24 -7.60
CA PHE A 33 25.86 -12.33 -6.89
C PHE A 33 26.20 -11.10 -7.73
N ILE A 34 26.51 -11.28 -9.02
CA ILE A 34 26.92 -10.19 -9.92
C ILE A 34 25.70 -9.43 -10.47
N ALA A 35 24.64 -10.13 -10.86
CA ALA A 35 23.50 -9.52 -11.53
C ALA A 35 22.36 -9.14 -10.58
N TYR A 36 22.19 -9.84 -9.45
CA TYR A 36 21.05 -9.62 -8.55
C TYR A 36 21.45 -8.90 -7.27
N LEU A 37 22.64 -9.12 -6.73
CA LEU A 37 23.11 -8.49 -5.48
C LEU A 37 23.37 -6.98 -5.60
N PRO A 38 24.01 -6.46 -6.67
CA PRO A 38 24.10 -5.01 -6.90
C PRO A 38 22.80 -4.45 -7.50
N SER A 39 21.95 -5.29 -8.09
CA SER A 39 20.60 -4.92 -8.54
C SER A 39 19.54 -5.03 -7.45
N LYS A 40 19.95 -5.24 -6.18
CA LYS A 40 19.02 -5.02 -5.07
C LYS A 40 18.61 -3.55 -5.16
N PRO A 41 17.32 -3.26 -5.40
CA PRO A 41 16.88 -1.87 -5.43
C PRO A 41 17.36 -1.23 -4.13
N PRO A 42 18.00 -0.05 -4.19
CA PRO A 42 18.49 0.64 -3.00
C PRO A 42 17.33 0.67 -2.01
N ALA A 43 17.59 0.20 -0.78
CA ALA A 43 16.58 -0.03 0.25
C ALA A 43 15.61 1.14 0.27
N ILE A 44 14.43 0.95 -0.35
CA ILE A 44 13.44 1.96 -0.74
C ILE A 44 13.91 3.35 -0.31
N GLN A 45 14.86 3.92 -1.05
CA GLN A 45 15.18 5.31 -0.81
C GLN A 45 13.88 6.07 -1.11
N ALA A 46 13.58 7.07 -0.30
CA ALA A 46 12.34 7.84 -0.31
C ALA A 46 12.11 8.63 -1.61
N ASP A 47 12.88 8.33 -2.65
CA ASP A 47 13.02 9.01 -3.93
C ASP A 47 12.22 8.34 -5.06
N ASN A 48 11.66 7.14 -4.83
CA ASN A 48 10.79 6.43 -5.78
C ASN A 48 9.28 6.70 -5.56
N GLY A 49 8.92 7.88 -5.05
CA GLY A 49 7.52 8.27 -4.83
C GLY A 49 6.82 7.53 -3.69
N THR A 50 7.55 6.68 -2.96
CA THR A 50 7.03 6.02 -1.76
C THR A 50 7.46 6.81 -0.54
N LEU A 51 6.55 7.67 -0.09
CA LEU A 51 6.63 8.48 1.13
C LEU A 51 7.21 7.63 2.29
N THR A 52 8.18 8.13 3.04
CA THR A 52 8.72 7.39 4.20
C THR A 52 7.63 7.13 5.24
N PRO A 53 7.75 6.13 6.13
CA PRO A 53 6.79 5.92 7.20
C PRO A 53 6.52 7.17 8.06
N ALA A 54 7.57 7.97 8.32
CA ALA A 54 7.47 9.22 9.07
C ALA A 54 6.69 10.30 8.31
N GLU A 55 6.98 10.48 7.02
CA GLU A 55 6.27 11.45 6.17
C GLU A 55 4.80 11.05 5.94
N ARG A 56 4.49 9.74 5.86
CA ARG A 56 3.11 9.23 5.83
C ARG A 56 2.34 9.68 7.07
N LEU A 57 2.95 9.51 8.25
CA LEU A 57 2.33 9.91 9.50
C LEU A 57 2.15 11.43 9.58
N ALA A 58 3.13 12.21 9.11
CA ALA A 58 3.00 13.67 9.04
C ALA A 58 1.84 14.11 8.13
N ARG A 59 1.72 13.52 6.93
CA ARG A 59 0.61 13.79 6.00
C ARG A 59 -0.74 13.40 6.56
N LEU A 60 -0.84 12.25 7.24
CA LEU A 60 -2.06 11.84 7.93
C LEU A 60 -2.45 12.82 9.03
N ASN A 61 -1.49 13.30 9.81
CA ASN A 61 -1.76 14.29 10.85
C ASN A 61 -2.20 15.64 10.27
N GLU A 62 -1.58 16.07 9.17
CA GLU A 62 -1.99 17.29 8.47
C GLU A 62 -3.42 17.17 7.93
N MET A 63 -3.77 16.03 7.32
CA MET A 63 -5.13 15.76 6.86
C MET A 63 -6.14 15.76 8.01
N ARG A 64 -5.84 15.06 9.10
CA ARG A 64 -6.70 15.06 10.30
C ARG A 64 -6.85 16.44 10.91
N ALA A 65 -5.79 17.24 10.94
CA ALA A 65 -5.87 18.61 11.46
C ALA A 65 -6.77 19.49 10.58
N LYS A 66 -6.67 19.35 9.25
CA LYS A 66 -7.54 20.03 8.28
C LYS A 66 -9.01 19.60 8.42
N GLU A 67 -9.26 18.30 8.57
CA GLU A 67 -10.59 17.74 8.79
C GLU A 67 -11.19 18.19 10.12
N HIS A 68 -10.40 18.19 11.18
CA HIS A 68 -10.84 18.67 12.50
C HIS A 68 -11.18 20.16 12.45
N ALA A 69 -10.30 20.98 11.88
CA ALA A 69 -10.57 22.42 11.71
C ALA A 69 -11.83 22.64 10.86
N ALA A 70 -12.01 21.85 9.79
CA ALA A 70 -13.21 21.88 8.96
C ALA A 70 -14.49 21.54 9.74
N ALA A 71 -14.45 20.59 10.67
CA ALA A 71 -15.61 20.17 11.46
C ALA A 71 -15.98 21.13 12.59
N THR A 72 -15.01 21.84 13.16
CA THR A 72 -15.20 22.66 14.38
C THR A 72 -15.22 24.16 14.15
N SER A 73 -14.87 24.64 12.95
CA SER A 73 -14.77 26.08 12.67
C SER A 73 -15.80 26.58 11.65
N TYR A 74 -16.08 27.87 11.74
CA TYR A 74 -16.85 28.60 10.74
C TYR A 74 -15.95 29.01 9.59
N ALA A 75 -16.39 28.76 8.37
CA ALA A 75 -15.66 29.16 7.17
C ALA A 75 -16.62 29.41 6.01
N TRP A 76 -16.28 30.34 5.13
CA TRP A 76 -16.96 30.50 3.85
C TRP A 76 -16.51 29.40 2.88
N ILE A 77 -17.45 28.65 2.31
CA ILE A 77 -17.14 27.66 1.26
C ILE A 77 -17.20 28.33 -0.11
N ASP A 78 -18.26 29.11 -0.35
CA ASP A 78 -18.48 29.84 -1.60
C ASP A 78 -19.23 31.12 -1.27
N GLN A 79 -18.53 32.26 -1.30
CA GLN A 79 -19.12 33.57 -0.95
C GLN A 79 -20.10 34.06 -2.01
N GLU A 80 -19.86 33.76 -3.29
CA GLU A 80 -20.73 34.18 -4.38
C GLU A 80 -22.10 33.51 -4.28
N LYS A 81 -22.11 32.22 -3.92
CA LYS A 81 -23.34 31.45 -3.66
C LYS A 81 -23.86 31.58 -2.24
N ARG A 82 -23.21 32.38 -1.39
CA ARG A 82 -23.52 32.57 0.03
C ARG A 82 -23.56 31.27 0.84
N ILE A 83 -22.70 30.30 0.50
CA ILE A 83 -22.60 29.02 1.20
C ILE A 83 -21.55 29.12 2.31
N VAL A 84 -22.02 28.96 3.54
CA VAL A 84 -21.20 28.99 4.76
C VAL A 84 -21.13 27.59 5.37
N ARG A 85 -19.94 27.23 5.86
CA ARG A 85 -19.74 26.10 6.75
C ARG A 85 -19.97 26.52 8.18
N ILE A 86 -20.80 25.76 8.87
CA ILE A 86 -20.99 25.85 10.32
C ILE A 86 -20.35 24.62 11.00
N PRO A 87 -19.89 24.74 12.26
CA PRO A 87 -19.43 23.61 13.05
C PRO A 87 -20.51 22.54 13.17
N ILE A 88 -20.10 21.28 13.17
CA ILE A 88 -21.01 20.13 13.17
C ILE A 88 -21.90 20.13 14.42
N ASP A 89 -21.36 20.48 15.59
CA ASP A 89 -22.14 20.55 16.84
C ASP A 89 -23.29 21.55 16.75
N GLU A 90 -23.06 22.69 16.08
CA GLU A 90 -24.09 23.70 15.85
C GLU A 90 -25.12 23.22 14.82
N ALA A 91 -24.66 22.59 13.74
CA ALA A 91 -25.55 22.02 12.73
C ALA A 91 -26.51 20.99 13.33
N ILE A 92 -26.01 20.12 14.21
CA ILE A 92 -26.83 19.13 14.92
C ILE A 92 -27.84 19.85 15.81
N ARG A 93 -27.41 20.83 16.60
CA ARG A 93 -28.30 21.57 17.51
C ARG A 93 -29.44 22.27 16.76
N LEU A 94 -29.13 22.95 15.68
CA LEU A 94 -30.11 23.64 14.83
C LEU A 94 -31.09 22.64 14.21
N THR A 95 -30.57 21.52 13.71
CA THR A 95 -31.41 20.46 13.13
C THR A 95 -32.37 19.87 14.15
N VAL A 96 -31.90 19.54 15.36
CA VAL A 96 -32.76 19.02 16.44
C VAL A 96 -33.84 20.02 16.82
N ARG A 97 -33.47 21.31 16.94
CA ARG A 97 -34.44 22.38 17.21
C ARG A 97 -35.51 22.45 16.13
N ASP A 98 -35.10 22.46 14.86
CA ASP A 98 -36.02 22.62 13.74
C ASP A 98 -36.95 21.41 13.61
N LEU A 99 -36.46 20.19 13.86
CA LEU A 99 -37.27 18.97 13.94
C LEU A 99 -38.30 19.02 15.09
N SER A 100 -37.89 19.46 16.28
CA SER A 100 -38.81 19.59 17.42
C SER A 100 -39.92 20.63 17.18
N ALA A 101 -39.57 21.73 16.50
CA ALA A 101 -40.52 22.76 16.11
C ALA A 101 -41.51 22.25 15.04
N ALA A 102 -41.05 21.43 14.10
CA ALA A 102 -41.90 20.79 13.10
C ALA A 102 -42.92 19.84 13.74
N GLN A 103 -42.48 18.98 14.67
CA GLN A 103 -43.37 18.08 15.41
C GLN A 103 -44.48 18.80 16.18
N THR A 104 -44.14 19.95 16.79
CA THR A 104 -45.12 20.76 17.54
C THR A 104 -46.20 21.36 16.62
N LYS A 105 -45.84 21.75 15.39
CA LYS A 105 -46.80 22.29 14.40
C LYS A 105 -47.74 21.24 13.84
N GLU A 106 -47.29 19.98 13.71
CA GLU A 106 -48.15 18.86 13.29
C GLU A 106 -49.11 18.45 14.40
N ALA A 107 -48.68 18.48 15.66
CA ALA A 107 -49.53 18.15 16.81
C ALA A 107 -50.60 19.22 17.15
N SER A 108 -50.45 20.43 16.59
CA SER A 108 -51.38 21.56 16.82
C SER A 108 -52.34 21.80 15.66
N GLN A 109 -52.28 20.97 14.60
CA GLN A 109 -53.22 20.94 13.48
C GLN A 109 -54.20 19.78 13.65
#